data_AF-A0A0E4BPB4-F1
#
_entry.id   AF-A0A0E4BPB4-F1
#
_cell.length_a   1.000
_cell.length_b   1.000
_cell.length_c   1.000
_cell.angle_alpha   90.00
_cell.angle_beta   90.00
_cell.angle_gamma   90.00
#
_symmetry.space_group_name_H-M   'P 1'
#
loop_
_entity.id
_entity.type
_entity.pdbx_description
1 polymer ?
#
loop_
_entity_poly.entity_id
_entity_poly.type
_entity_poly.pdbx_seq_one_letter_code
_entity_poly.pdbx_strand_id
1 'polypeptide(L)'
;MTRRRKIILLTTAIAAAGVALGAARAHDVPRIATGFVADILCSETFVSGLDIRRTFAETMDAMPGTSLITWAMDYQVDRARKDVTVTLFGIGRSHAVYREGLGCTLEHGAAIADVAVPADDRQLALLPEIAGPAIVPPQSPELAAALDRAFAEPARPPYRRTRAVVVLKAGRIIAERYADGIGPETPLLGFSMTKSVISALTGVLVRQGRLKLDGPAPVAAWKDPDDPRHAITVDQLLRHTAGLALGSSLEASLGSAFEPVNRMKFAESDMAAYAESIPLETAPGTAWNYHDGNTIILAHLIRVAAGGTPKTRCASRAANCSPRSACAMSRSSSTAPARSRAPAKCWRPRVTGRGSASSISMTASPAASASSPRDG
;
A
#
# COMPACT_ATOMS: atom_id res chain seq x y z
N MET A 1 13.29 -59.31 12.31
CA MET A 1 12.37 -58.17 12.52
C MET A 1 11.00 -58.54 11.93
N THR A 2 9.93 -58.55 12.72
CA THR A 2 8.60 -59.01 12.25
C THR A 2 8.00 -58.05 11.21
N ARG A 3 7.20 -58.56 10.27
CA ARG A 3 6.52 -57.76 9.23
C ARG A 3 5.75 -56.57 9.82
N ARG A 4 5.14 -56.76 10.99
CA ARG A 4 4.45 -55.72 11.77
C ARG A 4 5.37 -54.59 12.25
N ARG A 5 6.58 -54.91 12.74
CA ARG A 5 7.57 -53.89 13.14
C ARG A 5 8.09 -53.08 11.94
N LYS A 6 8.28 -53.72 10.79
CA LYS A 6 8.67 -53.02 9.55
C LYS A 6 7.61 -52.03 9.07
N ILE A 7 6.32 -52.42 9.13
CA ILE A 7 5.20 -51.53 8.77
C ILE A 7 5.12 -50.33 9.71
N ILE A 8 5.20 -50.55 11.03
CA ILE A 8 5.15 -49.46 12.02
C ILE A 8 6.31 -48.48 11.81
N LEU A 9 7.54 -48.98 11.64
CA LEU A 9 8.70 -48.12 11.39
C LEU A 9 8.55 -47.31 10.10
N LEU A 10 8.05 -47.92 9.03
CA LEU A 10 7.82 -47.22 7.77
C LEU A 10 6.75 -46.14 7.89
N THR A 11 5.61 -46.44 8.54
CA THR A 11 4.54 -45.45 8.74
C THR A 11 4.99 -44.30 9.63
N THR A 12 5.75 -44.58 10.69
CA THR A 12 6.30 -43.54 11.56
C THR A 12 7.34 -42.69 10.82
N ALA A 13 8.21 -43.30 10.01
CA ALA A 13 9.17 -42.56 9.20
C ALA A 13 8.50 -41.65 8.17
N ILE A 14 7.46 -42.13 7.49
CA ILE A 14 6.67 -41.32 6.54
C ILE A 14 5.96 -40.17 7.26
N ALA A 15 5.33 -40.44 8.42
CA ALA A 15 4.68 -39.41 9.21
C ALA A 15 5.68 -38.35 9.71
N ALA A 16 6.83 -38.77 10.23
CA ALA A 16 7.89 -37.88 10.69
C ALA A 16 8.47 -37.04 9.53
N ALA A 17 8.70 -37.65 8.37
CA ALA A 17 9.14 -36.93 7.17
C ALA A 17 8.08 -35.90 6.70
N GLY A 18 6.79 -36.27 6.76
CA GLY A 18 5.69 -35.36 6.46
C GLY A 18 5.64 -34.17 7.41
N VAL A 19 5.80 -34.41 8.72
CA VAL A 19 5.87 -33.35 9.75
C VAL A 19 7.10 -32.47 9.54
N ALA A 20 8.27 -33.05 9.30
CA ALA A 20 9.50 -32.29 9.06
C ALA A 20 9.41 -31.42 7.80
N LEU A 21 8.85 -31.94 6.71
CA LEU A 21 8.63 -31.18 5.48
C LEU A 21 7.60 -30.06 5.70
N GLY A 22 6.52 -30.34 6.43
CA GLY A 22 5.53 -29.34 6.82
C GLY A 22 6.13 -28.21 7.65
N ALA A 23 6.93 -28.55 8.67
CA ALA A 23 7.62 -27.59 9.51
C ALA A 23 8.63 -26.75 8.72
N ALA A 24 9.39 -27.37 7.81
CA ALA A 24 10.32 -26.64 6.94
C ALA A 24 9.61 -25.65 6.01
N ARG A 25 8.44 -26.02 5.45
CA ARG A 25 7.64 -25.10 4.62
C ARG A 25 6.97 -24.01 5.44
N ALA A 26 6.63 -24.27 6.69
CA ALA A 26 5.96 -23.34 7.59
C ALA A 26 6.93 -22.45 8.40
N HIS A 27 8.25 -22.57 8.20
CA HIS A 27 9.24 -21.91 9.08
C HIS A 27 9.09 -20.38 9.13
N ASP A 28 8.69 -19.75 8.02
CA ASP A 28 8.49 -18.30 7.94
C ASP A 28 7.12 -17.85 8.47
N VAL A 29 6.14 -18.77 8.58
CA VAL A 29 4.75 -18.43 8.90
C VAL A 29 4.62 -17.66 10.23
N PRO A 30 5.28 -18.06 11.34
CA PRO A 30 5.25 -17.28 12.56
C PRO A 30 5.75 -15.85 12.36
N ARG A 31 6.84 -15.66 11.61
CA ARG A 31 7.43 -14.35 11.34
C ARG A 31 6.54 -13.49 10.43
N ILE A 32 5.92 -14.11 9.43
CA ILE A 32 4.97 -13.46 8.52
C ILE A 32 3.75 -12.97 9.32
N ALA A 33 3.18 -13.82 10.17
CA ALA A 33 2.04 -13.48 11.01
C ALA A 33 2.38 -12.34 11.99
N THR A 34 3.48 -12.44 12.74
CA THR A 34 3.89 -11.37 13.66
C THR A 34 4.28 -10.09 12.91
N GLY A 35 4.86 -10.20 11.71
CA GLY A 35 5.26 -9.06 10.88
C GLY A 35 4.06 -8.28 10.36
N PHE A 36 3.04 -8.97 9.84
CA PHE A 36 1.79 -8.34 9.42
C PHE A 36 1.13 -7.56 10.55
N VAL A 37 0.98 -8.18 11.72
CA VAL A 37 0.34 -7.53 12.86
C VAL A 37 1.19 -6.38 13.39
N ALA A 38 2.52 -6.54 13.50
CA ALA A 38 3.40 -5.47 13.95
C ALA A 38 3.34 -4.23 13.02
N ASP A 39 3.31 -4.43 11.70
CA ASP A 39 3.21 -3.34 10.71
C ASP A 39 1.89 -2.58 10.83
N ILE A 40 0.76 -3.30 10.95
CA ILE A 40 -0.56 -2.68 11.13
C ILE A 40 -0.65 -1.94 12.45
N LEU A 41 -0.28 -2.58 13.56
CA LEU A 41 -0.34 -1.96 14.88
C LEU A 41 0.53 -0.70 14.94
N CYS A 42 1.76 -0.76 14.41
CA CYS A 42 2.62 0.41 14.34
C CYS A 42 1.98 1.52 13.50
N SER A 43 1.52 1.20 12.30
CA SER A 43 0.99 2.18 11.36
C SER A 43 -0.26 2.87 11.91
N GLU A 44 -1.25 2.10 12.36
CA GLU A 44 -2.48 2.69 12.90
C GLU A 44 -2.24 3.44 14.21
N THR A 45 -1.29 2.99 15.03
CA THR A 45 -1.01 3.65 16.32
C THR A 45 -0.26 4.96 16.16
N PHE A 46 0.79 4.99 15.31
CA PHE A 46 1.71 6.11 15.23
C PHE A 46 1.51 7.01 14.00
N VAL A 47 0.98 6.48 12.89
CA VAL A 47 0.61 7.28 11.72
C VAL A 47 -0.84 7.75 11.84
N SER A 48 -1.75 6.84 12.17
CA SER A 48 -3.19 7.16 12.25
C SER A 48 -3.64 7.69 13.61
N GLY A 49 -2.85 7.48 14.67
CA GLY A 49 -3.19 7.92 16.03
C GLY A 49 -4.32 7.12 16.69
N LEU A 50 -4.59 5.89 16.22
CA LEU A 50 -5.67 5.04 16.71
C LEU A 50 -5.30 4.28 17.99
N ASP A 51 -6.32 3.84 18.72
CA ASP A 51 -6.15 3.00 19.90
C ASP A 51 -5.67 1.60 19.51
N ILE A 52 -4.51 1.21 20.02
CA ILE A 52 -3.84 -0.05 19.65
C ILE A 52 -4.65 -1.29 20.05
N ARG A 53 -5.40 -1.25 21.16
CA ARG A 53 -6.22 -2.40 21.60
C ARG A 53 -7.37 -2.63 20.64
N ARG A 54 -8.05 -1.55 20.24
CA ARG A 54 -9.07 -1.58 19.19
C ARG A 54 -8.47 -2.07 17.88
N THR A 55 -7.36 -1.50 17.41
CA THR A 55 -6.72 -1.94 16.16
C THR A 55 -6.35 -3.43 16.20
N PHE A 56 -5.78 -3.93 17.31
CA PHE A 56 -5.44 -5.35 17.43
C PHE A 56 -6.68 -6.24 17.30
N ALA A 57 -7.73 -5.97 18.09
CA ALA A 57 -8.97 -6.74 18.01
C ALA A 57 -9.57 -6.67 16.60
N GLU A 58 -9.61 -5.49 15.98
CA GLU A 58 -10.16 -5.32 14.64
C GLU A 58 -9.36 -6.06 13.57
N THR A 59 -8.03 -6.03 13.67
CA THR A 59 -7.12 -6.71 12.74
C THR A 59 -7.26 -8.22 12.82
N MET A 60 -7.34 -8.76 14.04
CA MET A 60 -7.49 -10.20 14.24
C MET A 60 -8.86 -10.68 13.75
N ASP A 61 -9.93 -9.95 14.05
CA ASP A 61 -11.29 -10.29 13.60
C ASP A 61 -11.45 -10.26 12.06
N ALA A 62 -10.69 -9.40 11.37
CA ALA A 62 -10.80 -9.22 9.93
C ALA A 62 -10.20 -10.38 9.10
N MET A 63 -9.43 -11.27 9.73
CA MET A 63 -8.74 -12.35 9.04
C MET A 63 -9.29 -13.73 9.45
N PRO A 64 -9.97 -14.45 8.55
CA PRO A 64 -10.43 -15.81 8.85
C PRO A 64 -9.27 -16.73 9.29
N GLY A 65 -9.51 -17.48 10.37
CA GLY A 65 -8.59 -18.47 10.92
C GLY A 65 -7.60 -17.92 11.96
N THR A 66 -7.41 -16.61 12.10
CA THR A 66 -6.48 -16.04 13.09
C THR A 66 -6.93 -16.26 14.53
N SER A 67 -8.23 -16.42 14.78
CA SER A 67 -8.77 -16.78 16.10
C SER A 67 -8.14 -18.05 16.70
N LEU A 68 -7.62 -18.95 15.87
CA LEU A 68 -6.90 -20.15 16.28
C LEU A 68 -5.54 -19.85 16.93
N ILE A 69 -4.96 -18.68 16.63
CA ILE A 69 -3.63 -18.26 17.08
C ILE A 69 -3.65 -16.97 17.92
N THR A 70 -4.78 -16.25 17.99
CA THR A 70 -4.88 -14.97 18.74
C THR A 70 -4.49 -15.13 20.20
N TRP A 71 -4.91 -16.21 20.86
CA TRP A 71 -4.58 -16.49 22.26
C TRP A 71 -3.07 -16.64 22.51
N ALA A 72 -2.31 -16.98 21.47
CA ALA A 72 -0.87 -17.19 21.52
C ALA A 72 -0.06 -15.96 21.06
N MET A 73 -0.76 -14.89 20.66
CA MET A 73 -0.15 -13.66 20.14
C MET A 73 -0.15 -12.58 21.20
N ASP A 74 1.00 -11.96 21.39
CA ASP A 74 1.19 -10.84 22.32
C ASP A 74 1.88 -9.68 21.62
N TYR A 75 1.65 -8.46 22.10
CA TYR A 75 2.28 -7.26 21.58
C TYR A 75 2.76 -6.33 22.71
N GLN A 76 3.87 -5.66 22.44
CA GLN A 76 4.43 -4.62 23.30
C GLN A 76 4.57 -3.34 22.48
N VAL A 77 4.14 -2.22 23.05
CA VAL A 77 4.24 -0.91 22.42
C VAL A 77 5.11 0.01 23.27
N ASP A 78 6.12 0.59 22.66
CA ASP A 78 6.92 1.64 23.28
C ASP A 78 6.55 2.98 22.66
N ARG A 79 5.85 3.82 23.42
CA ARG A 79 5.41 5.15 22.93
C ARG A 79 6.56 6.15 22.87
N ALA A 80 7.62 5.97 23.65
CA ALA A 80 8.77 6.87 23.66
C ALA A 80 9.68 6.59 22.45
N ARG A 81 9.95 5.32 22.18
CA ARG A 81 10.69 4.88 20.98
C ARG A 81 9.83 4.81 19.71
N LYS A 82 8.51 4.93 19.87
CA LYS A 82 7.50 4.78 18.81
C LYS A 82 7.65 3.48 18.04
N ASP A 83 7.74 2.36 18.76
CA ASP A 83 7.87 1.03 18.17
C ASP A 83 6.83 0.04 18.71
N VAL A 84 6.62 -1.04 17.94
CA VAL A 84 5.76 -2.16 18.29
C VAL A 84 6.52 -3.45 18.08
N THR A 85 6.53 -4.30 19.11
CA THR A 85 6.98 -5.69 19.01
C THR A 85 5.77 -6.60 19.08
N VAL A 86 5.68 -7.58 18.18
CA VAL A 86 4.67 -8.65 18.25
C VAL A 86 5.37 -9.99 18.34
N THR A 87 4.86 -10.86 19.21
CA THR A 87 5.35 -12.23 19.37
C THR A 87 4.24 -13.26 19.23
N LEU A 88 4.59 -14.44 18.74
CA LEU A 88 3.71 -15.61 18.67
C LEU A 88 4.38 -16.76 19.41
N PHE A 89 3.90 -17.09 20.62
CA PHE A 89 4.37 -18.19 21.49
C PHE A 89 5.90 -18.40 21.53
N GLY A 90 6.68 -17.31 21.53
CA GLY A 90 8.15 -17.36 21.52
C GLY A 90 8.81 -17.89 20.24
N ILE A 91 8.04 -18.37 19.26
CA ILE A 91 8.53 -18.93 17.98
C ILE A 91 8.55 -17.89 16.85
N GLY A 92 7.72 -16.86 16.95
CA GLY A 92 7.72 -15.71 16.05
C GLY A 92 7.94 -14.43 16.81
N ARG A 93 8.78 -13.54 16.29
CA ARG A 93 8.98 -12.18 16.80
C ARG A 93 9.21 -11.25 15.63
N SER A 94 8.43 -10.18 15.57
CA SER A 94 8.62 -9.08 14.62
C SER A 94 8.58 -7.74 15.35
N HIS A 95 9.37 -6.79 14.86
CA HIS A 95 9.49 -5.46 15.42
C HIS A 95 9.28 -4.43 14.31
N ALA A 96 8.43 -3.43 14.56
CA ALA A 96 8.12 -2.35 13.64
C ALA A 96 8.41 -1.02 14.32
N VAL A 97 9.12 -0.13 13.64
CA VAL A 97 9.51 1.18 14.16
C VAL A 97 8.86 2.27 13.32
N TYR A 98 8.18 3.21 13.97
CA TYR A 98 7.68 4.41 13.31
C TYR A 98 8.81 5.41 13.10
N ARG A 99 8.90 5.90 11.86
CA ARG A 99 9.90 6.88 11.43
C ARG A 99 9.18 8.11 10.91
N GLU A 100 9.45 9.25 11.53
CA GLU A 100 8.81 10.52 11.21
C GLU A 100 8.94 10.83 9.71
N GLY A 101 7.81 11.10 9.04
CA GLY A 101 7.74 11.35 7.60
C GLY A 101 7.91 10.13 6.67
N LEU A 102 8.21 8.94 7.20
CA LEU A 102 8.42 7.71 6.41
C LEU A 102 7.44 6.58 6.76
N GLY A 103 6.76 6.70 7.89
CA GLY A 103 5.79 5.73 8.39
C GLY A 103 6.47 4.60 9.16
N CYS A 104 5.78 3.46 9.28
CA CYS A 104 6.33 2.30 9.96
C CYS A 104 7.19 1.44 9.03
N THR A 105 8.24 0.85 9.61
CA THR A 105 9.17 -0.05 8.92
C THR A 105 9.39 -1.29 9.78
N LEU A 106 9.25 -2.47 9.18
CA LEU A 106 9.60 -3.73 9.83
C LEU A 106 11.13 -3.91 9.88
N GLU A 107 11.63 -4.32 11.04
CA GLU A 107 13.03 -4.66 11.24
C GLU A 107 13.30 -6.12 10.85
N HIS A 108 14.36 -6.35 10.06
CA HIS A 108 14.74 -7.68 9.56
C HIS A 108 16.12 -8.13 10.04
N GLY A 109 16.47 -7.86 11.30
CA GLY A 109 17.72 -8.32 11.94
C GLY A 109 18.96 -7.47 11.64
N ALA A 110 18.91 -6.60 10.63
CA ALA A 110 19.85 -5.51 10.45
C ALA A 110 19.23 -4.21 10.97
N ALA A 111 20.06 -3.30 11.49
CA ALA A 111 19.62 -1.98 11.91
C ALA A 111 18.93 -1.26 10.73
N ILE A 112 17.78 -0.65 11.00
CA ILE A 112 17.06 0.15 10.00
C ILE A 112 17.96 1.33 9.62
N ALA A 113 18.27 1.44 8.32
CA ALA A 113 19.10 2.54 7.83
C ALA A 113 18.41 3.88 8.04
N ASP A 114 19.14 4.85 8.58
CA ASP A 114 18.68 6.23 8.65
C ASP A 114 18.64 6.83 7.25
N VAL A 115 17.43 7.16 6.82
CA VAL A 115 17.15 7.81 5.54
C VAL A 115 16.60 9.18 5.84
N ALA A 116 17.28 10.22 5.34
CA ALA A 116 16.77 11.57 5.40
C ALA A 116 15.47 11.68 4.60
N VAL A 117 14.43 12.21 5.23
CA VAL A 117 13.21 12.62 4.52
C VAL A 117 13.60 13.83 3.67
N PRO A 118 13.39 13.81 2.34
CA PRO A 118 13.56 15.00 1.52
C PRO A 118 12.77 16.15 2.14
N ALA A 119 13.34 17.36 2.12
CA ALA A 119 12.64 18.54 2.61
C ALA A 119 11.28 18.66 1.93
N ASP A 120 10.25 19.03 2.69
CA ASP A 120 8.90 19.23 2.18
C ASP A 120 8.89 20.43 1.22
N ASP A 121 9.12 20.16 -0.06
CA ASP A 121 9.12 21.15 -1.14
C ASP A 121 7.71 21.35 -1.72
N ARG A 122 6.67 21.03 -0.94
CA ARG A 122 5.25 21.16 -1.27
C ARG A 122 4.96 22.47 -1.99
N GLN A 123 4.95 22.39 -3.31
CA GLN A 123 4.40 23.44 -4.13
C GLN A 123 2.88 23.37 -4.00
N LEU A 124 2.26 24.47 -3.56
CA LEU A 124 0.81 24.59 -3.41
C LEU A 124 0.11 24.03 -4.66
N ALA A 125 -0.96 23.26 -4.45
CA ALA A 125 -1.75 22.77 -5.55
C ALA A 125 -2.33 23.97 -6.32
N LEU A 126 -2.03 24.06 -7.62
CA LEU A 126 -2.64 25.06 -8.52
C LEU A 126 -4.10 24.73 -8.86
N LEU A 127 -4.63 23.62 -8.34
CA LEU A 127 -6.02 23.22 -8.55
C LEU A 127 -6.92 23.91 -7.51
N PRO A 128 -8.19 24.20 -7.85
CA PRO A 128 -9.16 24.67 -6.88
C PRO A 128 -9.24 23.74 -5.67
N GLU A 129 -9.51 24.31 -4.50
CA GLU A 129 -9.66 23.54 -3.28
C GLU A 129 -10.78 22.50 -3.42
N ILE A 130 -10.48 21.23 -3.17
CA ILE A 130 -11.43 20.13 -3.36
C ILE A 130 -12.52 20.16 -2.28
N ALA A 131 -12.16 20.59 -1.07
CA ALA A 131 -13.07 20.83 0.04
C ALA A 131 -12.47 21.85 1.02
N GLY A 132 -13.33 22.64 1.65
CA GLY A 132 -12.92 23.53 2.73
C GLY A 132 -12.69 22.79 4.05
N PRO A 133 -12.40 23.50 5.15
CA PRO A 133 -12.04 22.89 6.43
C PRO A 133 -13.21 22.23 7.20
N ALA A 134 -14.43 22.35 6.68
CA ALA A 134 -15.64 21.85 7.33
C ALA A 134 -16.13 20.57 6.66
N ILE A 135 -16.64 19.65 7.48
CA ILE A 135 -17.25 18.40 7.02
C ILE A 135 -18.44 18.72 6.11
N VAL A 136 -18.45 18.17 4.90
CA VAL A 136 -19.51 18.36 3.90
C VAL A 136 -20.66 17.38 4.14
N PRO A 137 -21.84 17.83 4.58
CA PRO A 137 -23.00 16.94 4.71
C PRO A 137 -23.46 16.44 3.33
N PRO A 138 -24.15 15.28 3.26
CA PRO A 138 -24.66 14.77 2.00
C PRO A 138 -25.61 15.76 1.34
N GLN A 139 -25.32 16.11 0.07
CA GLN A 139 -26.10 17.11 -0.68
C GLN A 139 -27.45 16.61 -1.19
N SER A 140 -27.79 15.33 -1.00
CA SER A 140 -29.10 14.78 -1.34
C SER A 140 -29.57 13.70 -0.36
N PRO A 141 -30.88 13.46 -0.23
CA PRO A 141 -31.42 12.37 0.59
C PRO A 141 -30.90 10.98 0.17
N GLU A 142 -30.65 10.76 -1.12
CA GLU A 142 -30.11 9.49 -1.63
C GLU A 142 -28.68 9.27 -1.18
N LEU A 143 -27.85 10.33 -1.17
CA LEU A 143 -26.50 10.29 -0.61
C LEU A 143 -26.53 10.06 0.89
N ALA A 144 -27.44 10.72 1.61
CA ALA A 144 -27.62 10.49 3.04
C ALA A 144 -27.96 9.02 3.33
N ALA A 145 -28.95 8.47 2.62
CA ALA A 145 -29.35 7.07 2.75
C ALA A 145 -28.22 6.09 2.33
N ALA A 146 -27.41 6.44 1.33
CA ALA A 146 -26.25 5.64 0.94
C ALA A 146 -25.17 5.62 2.04
N LEU A 147 -24.89 6.77 2.67
CA LEU A 147 -24.00 6.84 3.82
C LEU A 147 -24.56 6.07 5.01
N ASP A 148 -25.86 6.17 5.30
CA ASP A 148 -26.50 5.40 6.37
C ASP A 148 -26.32 3.90 6.15
N ARG A 149 -26.54 3.41 4.92
CA ARG A 149 -26.29 2.00 4.58
C ARG A 149 -24.82 1.60 4.70
N ALA A 150 -23.89 2.48 4.33
CA ALA A 150 -22.45 2.20 4.39
C ALA A 150 -21.94 2.10 5.84
N PHE A 151 -22.54 2.86 6.76
CA PHE A 151 -22.18 2.87 8.18
C PHE A 151 -23.02 1.92 9.04
N ALA A 152 -24.12 1.38 8.51
CA ALA A 152 -24.88 0.36 9.22
C ALA A 152 -24.06 -0.92 9.40
N GLU A 153 -23.95 -1.38 10.64
CA GLU A 153 -23.31 -2.65 10.97
C GLU A 153 -24.33 -3.80 10.95
N PRO A 154 -23.95 -5.00 10.46
CA PRO A 154 -24.78 -6.19 10.62
C PRO A 154 -24.89 -6.57 12.10
N ALA A 155 -25.99 -7.23 12.48
CA ALA A 155 -26.24 -7.65 13.87
C ALA A 155 -25.29 -8.75 14.37
N ARG A 156 -24.56 -9.40 13.47
CA ARG A 156 -23.59 -10.47 13.73
C ARG A 156 -22.37 -10.27 12.83
N PRO A 157 -21.18 -10.75 13.23
CA PRO A 157 -19.99 -10.67 12.41
C PRO A 157 -20.16 -11.41 11.06
N PRO A 158 -19.39 -11.05 10.02
CA PRO A 158 -18.34 -10.02 10.04
C PRO A 158 -18.90 -8.60 10.05
N TYR A 159 -18.36 -7.76 10.93
CA TYR A 159 -18.67 -6.33 10.99
C TYR A 159 -17.91 -5.58 9.89
N ARG A 160 -18.52 -4.55 9.32
CA ARG A 160 -17.94 -3.73 8.25
C ARG A 160 -16.87 -2.79 8.78
N ARG A 161 -17.14 -2.18 9.94
CA ARG A 161 -16.29 -1.18 10.62
C ARG A 161 -15.89 -0.04 9.69
N THR A 162 -16.87 0.48 8.95
CA THR A 162 -16.64 1.58 7.98
C THR A 162 -16.05 2.79 8.70
N ARG A 163 -14.80 3.15 8.36
CA ARG A 163 -14.07 4.23 9.02
C ARG A 163 -14.33 5.61 8.41
N ALA A 164 -14.44 5.67 7.09
CA ALA A 164 -14.68 6.90 6.35
C ALA A 164 -15.34 6.60 5.00
N VAL A 165 -16.23 7.49 4.57
CA VAL A 165 -16.73 7.54 3.20
C VAL A 165 -16.69 8.99 2.74
N VAL A 166 -16.06 9.23 1.59
CA VAL A 166 -15.95 10.56 0.97
C VAL A 166 -16.39 10.44 -0.49
N VAL A 167 -17.32 11.30 -0.91
CA VAL A 167 -17.86 11.32 -2.28
C VAL A 167 -17.41 12.59 -2.97
N LEU A 168 -16.63 12.43 -4.04
CA LEU A 168 -16.16 13.51 -4.89
C LEU A 168 -16.96 13.53 -6.21
N LYS A 169 -17.47 14.70 -6.60
CA LYS A 169 -18.11 14.91 -7.91
C LYS A 169 -17.69 16.26 -8.49
N ALA A 170 -17.30 16.26 -9.76
CA ALA A 170 -16.88 17.48 -10.47
C ALA A 170 -15.83 18.31 -9.71
N GLY A 171 -14.85 17.63 -9.10
CA GLY A 171 -13.76 18.28 -8.36
C GLY A 171 -14.12 18.84 -6.98
N ARG A 172 -15.32 18.54 -6.45
CA ARG A 172 -15.76 18.97 -5.12
C ARG A 172 -16.29 17.81 -4.29
N ILE A 173 -16.05 17.83 -2.98
CA ILE A 173 -16.71 16.90 -2.06
C ILE A 173 -18.19 17.28 -1.99
N ILE A 174 -19.07 16.28 -2.12
CA ILE A 174 -20.54 16.46 -2.07
C ILE A 174 -21.20 15.66 -0.93
N ALA A 175 -20.43 14.82 -0.25
CA ALA A 175 -20.83 14.11 0.95
C ALA A 175 -19.59 13.50 1.61
N GLU A 176 -19.49 13.59 2.92
CA GLU A 176 -18.52 12.82 3.68
C GLU A 176 -19.04 12.46 5.07
N ARG A 177 -18.58 11.32 5.58
CA ARG A 177 -18.88 10.83 6.92
C ARG A 177 -17.70 10.02 7.43
N TYR A 178 -17.43 10.16 8.72
CA TYR A 178 -16.32 9.53 9.42
C TYR A 178 -16.85 8.81 10.66
N ALA A 179 -16.23 7.71 11.04
CA ALA A 179 -16.52 7.01 12.29
C ALA A 179 -15.95 7.76 13.50
N ASP A 180 -16.41 7.42 14.70
CA ASP A 180 -15.91 8.00 15.94
C ASP A 180 -14.39 7.85 16.08
N GLY A 181 -13.71 8.97 16.35
CA GLY A 181 -12.25 9.05 16.44
C GLY A 181 -11.52 9.19 15.10
N ILE A 182 -12.26 9.22 13.98
CA ILE A 182 -11.72 9.46 12.63
C ILE A 182 -12.17 10.83 12.15
N GLY A 183 -11.24 11.57 11.52
CA GLY A 183 -11.55 12.83 10.86
C GLY A 183 -10.88 12.95 9.49
N PRO A 184 -11.10 14.07 8.77
CA PRO A 184 -10.53 14.31 7.44
C PRO A 184 -9.00 14.21 7.39
N GLU A 185 -8.33 14.53 8.50
CA GLU A 185 -6.87 14.51 8.61
C GLU A 185 -6.31 13.19 9.14
N THR A 186 -7.15 12.21 9.48
CA THR A 186 -6.70 10.91 9.99
C THR A 186 -6.23 10.04 8.81
N PRO A 187 -4.92 9.74 8.68
CA PRO A 187 -4.45 8.84 7.63
C PRO A 187 -4.97 7.43 7.89
N LEU A 188 -5.50 6.75 6.87
CA LEU A 188 -5.95 5.36 6.96
C LEU A 188 -5.09 4.47 6.05
N LEU A 189 -4.96 3.19 6.41
CA LEU A 189 -4.26 2.21 5.58
C LEU A 189 -4.94 2.09 4.21
N GLY A 190 -4.23 2.50 3.15
CA GLY A 190 -4.79 2.50 1.80
C GLY A 190 -4.77 1.12 1.11
N PHE A 191 -4.01 0.16 1.63
CA PHE A 191 -3.82 -1.17 1.03
C PHE A 191 -3.67 -1.11 -0.50
N SER A 192 -4.41 -1.93 -1.24
CA SER A 192 -4.35 -2.00 -2.70
C SER A 192 -4.82 -0.75 -3.44
N MET A 193 -5.48 0.22 -2.79
CA MET A 193 -5.78 1.51 -3.43
C MET A 193 -4.49 2.24 -3.84
N THR A 194 -3.39 1.99 -3.13
CA THR A 194 -2.07 2.56 -3.44
C THR A 194 -1.55 2.14 -4.82
N LYS A 195 -2.00 1.01 -5.39
CA LYS A 195 -1.64 0.59 -6.75
C LYS A 195 -2.06 1.61 -7.81
N SER A 196 -3.20 2.28 -7.61
CA SER A 196 -3.65 3.36 -8.51
C SER A 196 -2.67 4.52 -8.56
N VAL A 197 -2.01 4.83 -7.43
CA VAL A 197 -0.97 5.87 -7.36
C VAL A 197 0.29 5.41 -8.10
N ILE A 198 0.70 4.15 -7.92
CA ILE A 198 1.82 3.54 -8.66
C ILE A 198 1.56 3.56 -10.17
N SER A 199 0.35 3.22 -10.61
CA SER A 199 -0.04 3.29 -12.03
C SER A 199 0.01 4.72 -12.57
N ALA A 200 -0.51 5.70 -11.81
CA ALA A 200 -0.46 7.11 -12.21
C ALA A 200 0.97 7.63 -12.33
N LEU A 201 1.84 7.33 -11.37
CA LEU A 201 3.26 7.70 -11.42
C LEU A 201 4.00 7.03 -12.58
N THR A 202 3.71 5.75 -12.84
CA THR A 202 4.25 5.05 -14.01
C THR A 202 3.86 5.78 -15.29
N GLY A 203 2.59 6.17 -15.44
CA GLY A 203 2.11 6.96 -16.56
C GLY A 203 2.81 8.32 -16.71
N VAL A 204 3.10 9.01 -15.60
CA VAL A 204 3.89 10.26 -15.62
C VAL A 204 5.29 10.02 -16.16
N LEU A 205 5.98 8.97 -15.70
CA LEU A 205 7.33 8.63 -16.15
C LEU A 205 7.37 8.14 -17.61
N VAL A 206 6.33 7.45 -18.07
CA VAL A 206 6.15 7.09 -19.48
C VAL A 206 6.00 8.35 -20.34
N ARG A 207 5.15 9.30 -19.93
CA ARG A 207 5.01 10.58 -20.63
C ARG A 207 6.31 11.39 -20.67
N GLN A 208 7.17 11.24 -19.66
CA GLN A 208 8.50 11.85 -19.61
C GLN A 208 9.57 11.09 -20.41
N GLY A 209 9.22 9.95 -21.03
CA GLY A 209 10.18 9.11 -21.77
C GLY A 209 11.17 8.34 -20.87
N ARG A 210 10.93 8.28 -19.56
CA ARG A 210 11.82 7.62 -18.57
C ARG A 210 11.48 6.15 -18.35
N LEU A 211 10.27 5.74 -18.72
CA LEU A 211 9.82 4.35 -18.78
C LEU A 211 9.08 4.13 -20.10
N LYS A 212 8.98 2.87 -20.53
CA LYS A 212 8.17 2.45 -21.68
C LYS A 212 7.21 1.35 -21.22
N LEU A 213 5.97 1.38 -21.72
CA LEU A 213 4.97 0.36 -21.41
C LEU A 213 5.25 -0.92 -22.19
N ASP A 214 5.57 -0.73 -23.46
CA ASP A 214 5.94 -1.72 -24.44
C ASP A 214 7.46 -1.96 -24.43
N GLY A 215 7.83 -3.25 -24.42
CA GLY A 215 9.22 -3.70 -24.34
C GLY A 215 9.65 -4.16 -22.95
N PRO A 216 10.83 -4.80 -22.85
CA PRO A 216 11.37 -5.32 -21.59
C PRO A 216 11.38 -4.28 -20.48
N ALA A 217 10.81 -4.64 -19.32
CA ALA A 217 10.90 -3.83 -18.12
C ALA A 217 12.39 -3.69 -17.73
N PRO A 218 12.87 -2.49 -17.38
CA PRO A 218 14.29 -2.23 -17.11
C PRO A 218 14.73 -2.74 -15.71
N VAL A 219 14.41 -4.00 -15.40
CA VAL A 219 14.83 -4.70 -14.19
C VAL A 219 16.23 -5.27 -14.42
N ALA A 220 17.17 -4.92 -13.53
CA ALA A 220 18.58 -5.30 -13.71
C ALA A 220 18.79 -6.82 -13.76
N ALA A 221 18.03 -7.57 -12.96
CA ALA A 221 18.11 -9.03 -12.90
C ALA A 221 17.58 -9.74 -14.17
N TRP A 222 16.82 -9.05 -15.03
CA TRP A 222 16.19 -9.62 -16.24
C TRP A 222 16.85 -9.13 -17.53
N LYS A 223 18.04 -8.53 -17.44
CA LYS A 223 18.72 -7.93 -18.60
C LYS A 223 19.24 -8.95 -19.61
N ASP A 224 19.56 -10.15 -19.15
CA ASP A 224 20.04 -11.23 -20.01
C ASP A 224 18.92 -11.67 -20.97
N PRO A 225 19.10 -11.62 -22.30
CA PRO A 225 18.12 -12.11 -23.27
C PRO A 225 17.76 -13.60 -23.10
N ASP A 226 18.62 -14.39 -22.48
CA ASP A 226 18.37 -15.81 -22.20
C ASP A 226 17.55 -16.02 -20.90
N ASP A 227 17.36 -14.97 -20.08
CA ASP A 227 16.42 -15.03 -18.96
C ASP A 227 14.98 -14.96 -19.49
N PRO A 228 14.11 -15.95 -19.21
CA PRO A 228 12.75 -15.93 -19.74
C PRO A 228 11.91 -14.76 -19.20
N ARG A 229 12.32 -14.12 -18.09
CA ARG A 229 11.71 -12.89 -17.54
C ARG A 229 12.10 -11.64 -18.32
N HIS A 230 13.10 -11.70 -19.21
CA HIS A 230 13.50 -10.58 -20.07
C HIS A 230 12.32 -10.04 -20.89
N ALA A 231 11.38 -10.90 -21.27
CA ALA A 231 10.21 -10.51 -22.04
C ALA A 231 9.12 -9.80 -21.22
N ILE A 232 9.21 -9.77 -19.88
CA ILE A 232 8.22 -9.10 -19.03
C ILE A 232 8.24 -7.60 -19.31
N THR A 233 7.08 -7.03 -19.61
CA THR A 233 6.93 -5.59 -19.86
C THR A 233 6.39 -4.83 -18.64
N VAL A 234 6.58 -3.51 -18.63
CA VAL A 234 5.97 -2.63 -17.60
C VAL A 234 4.44 -2.73 -17.65
N ASP A 235 3.87 -2.86 -18.84
CA ASP A 235 2.43 -3.06 -19.02
C ASP A 235 1.91 -4.36 -18.37
N GLN A 236 2.64 -5.46 -18.52
CA GLN A 236 2.28 -6.74 -17.90
C GLN A 236 2.37 -6.69 -16.37
N LEU A 237 3.34 -5.95 -15.82
CA LEU A 237 3.40 -5.68 -14.38
C LEU A 237 2.16 -4.89 -13.92
N LEU A 238 1.75 -3.85 -14.64
CA LEU A 238 0.57 -3.03 -14.32
C LEU A 238 -0.73 -3.84 -14.38
N ARG A 239 -0.85 -4.77 -15.33
CA ARG A 239 -2.06 -5.59 -15.54
C ARG A 239 -2.06 -6.92 -14.79
N HIS A 240 -1.04 -7.19 -13.98
CA HIS A 240 -0.90 -8.44 -13.26
C HIS A 240 -0.83 -9.68 -14.18
N THR A 241 -0.11 -9.58 -15.29
CA THR A 241 0.10 -10.66 -16.27
C THR A 241 1.57 -11.01 -16.48
N ALA A 242 2.46 -10.62 -15.57
CA ALA A 242 3.90 -10.89 -15.67
C ALA A 242 4.28 -12.37 -15.49
N GLY A 243 3.40 -13.19 -14.92
CA GLY A 243 3.58 -14.64 -14.80
C GLY A 243 4.52 -15.11 -13.70
N LEU A 244 4.90 -14.25 -12.74
CA LEU A 244 5.79 -14.60 -11.62
C LEU A 244 5.11 -15.55 -10.62
N ALA A 245 5.86 -16.55 -10.16
CA ALA A 245 5.42 -17.58 -9.21
C ALA A 245 5.32 -17.07 -7.74
N LEU A 246 4.60 -15.96 -7.53
CA LEU A 246 4.47 -15.31 -6.22
C LEU A 246 3.21 -15.67 -5.43
N GLY A 247 2.39 -16.59 -5.96
CA GLY A 247 1.11 -16.91 -5.35
C GLY A 247 0.09 -15.77 -5.49
N SER A 248 -0.82 -15.63 -4.53
CA SER A 248 -1.94 -14.67 -4.59
C SER A 248 -1.94 -13.65 -3.45
N SER A 249 -2.40 -12.43 -3.73
CA SER A 249 -2.69 -11.38 -2.73
C SER A 249 -4.18 -11.03 -2.64
N LEU A 250 -5.08 -11.86 -3.18
CA LEU A 250 -6.52 -11.62 -3.14
C LEU A 250 -7.15 -11.99 -1.80
N GLU A 251 -6.55 -12.91 -1.06
CA GLU A 251 -7.09 -13.40 0.20
C GLU A 251 -6.29 -12.87 1.40
N ALA A 252 -7.02 -12.46 2.43
CA ALA A 252 -6.48 -12.17 3.75
C ALA A 252 -7.01 -13.23 4.71
N SER A 253 -6.26 -14.31 4.90
CA SER A 253 -6.60 -15.42 5.80
C SER A 253 -5.34 -15.92 6.51
N LEU A 254 -5.49 -16.72 7.57
CA LEU A 254 -4.33 -17.37 8.18
C LEU A 254 -3.55 -18.24 7.17
N GLY A 255 -4.26 -18.87 6.22
CA GLY A 255 -3.66 -19.67 5.15
C GLY A 255 -2.81 -18.84 4.17
N SER A 256 -3.13 -17.55 3.99
CA SER A 256 -2.35 -16.66 3.14
C SER A 256 -0.90 -16.49 3.62
N ALA A 257 -0.60 -16.77 4.91
CA ALA A 257 0.77 -16.70 5.41
C ALA A 257 1.75 -17.69 4.72
N PHE A 258 1.23 -18.70 4.01
CA PHE A 258 2.02 -19.63 3.21
C PHE A 258 2.33 -19.11 1.79
N GLU A 259 1.68 -18.03 1.35
CA GLU A 259 1.89 -17.46 0.02
C GLU A 259 3.26 -16.76 -0.06
N PRO A 260 4.08 -17.02 -1.11
CA PRO A 260 5.40 -16.42 -1.25
C PRO A 260 5.39 -14.88 -1.21
N VAL A 261 4.31 -14.25 -1.68
CA VAL A 261 4.13 -12.79 -1.61
C VAL A 261 4.01 -12.25 -0.17
N ASN A 262 3.56 -13.05 0.80
CA ASN A 262 3.51 -12.64 2.20
C ASN A 262 4.86 -12.81 2.91
N ARG A 263 5.66 -13.80 2.51
CA ARG A 263 7.09 -13.84 2.85
C ARG A 263 7.80 -12.57 2.37
N MET A 264 7.61 -12.20 1.10
CA MET A 264 8.12 -10.94 0.55
C MET A 264 7.76 -9.75 1.45
N LYS A 265 6.47 -9.58 1.77
CA LYS A 265 5.97 -8.41 2.52
C LYS A 265 6.48 -8.31 3.96
N PHE A 266 6.67 -9.44 4.64
CA PHE A 266 6.80 -9.46 6.11
C PHE A 266 8.03 -10.18 6.65
N ALA A 267 8.78 -10.90 5.80
CA ALA A 267 10.00 -11.59 6.19
C ALA A 267 11.26 -11.10 5.44
N GLU A 268 11.10 -10.52 4.25
CA GLU A 268 12.21 -10.07 3.41
C GLU A 268 12.56 -8.59 3.62
N SER A 269 13.86 -8.30 3.79
CA SER A 269 14.36 -6.93 3.94
C SER A 269 14.37 -6.12 2.64
N ASP A 270 14.47 -6.80 1.49
CA ASP A 270 14.38 -6.20 0.16
C ASP A 270 13.28 -6.89 -0.65
N MET A 271 12.07 -6.35 -0.53
CA MET A 271 10.89 -6.86 -1.23
C MET A 271 11.07 -6.84 -2.77
N ALA A 272 11.77 -5.84 -3.31
CA ALA A 272 11.93 -5.69 -4.75
C ALA A 272 12.91 -6.73 -5.28
N ALA A 273 14.07 -6.88 -4.65
CA ALA A 273 15.04 -7.91 -5.02
C ALA A 273 14.43 -9.31 -4.90
N TYR A 274 13.65 -9.57 -3.84
CA TYR A 274 12.93 -10.85 -3.71
C TYR A 274 11.97 -11.05 -4.88
N ALA A 275 11.08 -10.08 -5.17
CA ALA A 275 10.11 -10.19 -6.27
C ALA A 275 10.77 -10.38 -7.64
N GLU A 276 11.86 -9.65 -7.91
CA GLU A 276 12.62 -9.75 -9.17
C GLU A 276 13.33 -11.09 -9.31
N SER A 277 13.64 -11.77 -8.21
CA SER A 277 14.31 -13.08 -8.22
C SER A 277 13.38 -14.26 -8.55
N ILE A 278 12.06 -14.06 -8.43
CA ILE A 278 11.08 -15.15 -8.58
C ILE A 278 11.06 -15.67 -10.02
N PRO A 279 11.01 -17.00 -10.23
CA PRO A 279 10.87 -17.59 -11.56
C PRO A 279 9.46 -17.37 -12.14
N LEU A 280 9.33 -17.64 -13.43
CA LEU A 280 8.03 -17.69 -14.07
C LEU A 280 7.28 -18.96 -13.69
N GLU A 281 6.00 -18.81 -13.40
CA GLU A 281 5.02 -19.90 -13.36
C GLU A 281 4.27 -20.02 -14.70
N THR A 282 4.06 -18.89 -15.38
CA THR A 282 3.44 -18.83 -16.70
C THR A 282 4.22 -17.90 -17.62
N ALA A 283 4.07 -18.06 -18.93
CA ALA A 283 4.70 -17.15 -19.88
C ALA A 283 4.16 -15.71 -19.72
N PRO A 284 5.00 -14.67 -19.85
CA PRO A 284 4.54 -13.29 -19.68
C PRO A 284 3.40 -12.96 -20.65
N GLY A 285 2.31 -12.44 -20.12
CA GLY A 285 1.11 -12.06 -20.87
C GLY A 285 0.08 -13.17 -21.07
N THR A 286 0.36 -14.43 -20.68
CA THR A 286 -0.56 -15.55 -20.96
C THR A 286 -1.57 -15.85 -19.86
N ALA A 287 -1.33 -15.39 -18.64
CA ALA A 287 -2.22 -15.59 -17.50
C ALA A 287 -2.30 -14.36 -16.61
N TRP A 288 -3.47 -14.15 -15.99
CA TRP A 288 -3.67 -13.11 -14.99
C TRP A 288 -3.50 -13.69 -13.59
N ASN A 289 -2.69 -13.05 -12.75
CA ASN A 289 -2.51 -13.42 -11.36
C ASN A 289 -2.26 -12.18 -10.48
N TYR A 290 -3.17 -11.90 -9.56
CA TYR A 290 -3.07 -10.73 -8.68
C TYR A 290 -2.19 -10.99 -7.46
N HIS A 291 -1.00 -10.38 -7.47
CA HIS A 291 -0.10 -10.34 -6.33
C HIS A 291 0.63 -8.99 -6.22
N ASP A 292 1.06 -8.63 -5.00
CA ASP A 292 1.74 -7.36 -4.73
C ASP A 292 3.13 -7.24 -5.35
N GLY A 293 3.76 -8.36 -5.71
CA GLY A 293 5.11 -8.38 -6.30
C GLY A 293 5.25 -7.49 -7.53
N ASN A 294 4.28 -7.52 -8.46
CA ASN A 294 4.34 -6.66 -9.65
C ASN A 294 4.34 -5.18 -9.29
N THR A 295 3.55 -4.78 -8.29
CA THR A 295 3.50 -3.40 -7.79
C THR A 295 4.80 -3.00 -7.08
N ILE A 296 5.41 -3.91 -6.32
CA ILE A 296 6.70 -3.66 -5.68
C ILE A 296 7.81 -3.44 -6.71
N ILE A 297 7.84 -4.25 -7.78
CA ILE A 297 8.78 -4.08 -8.90
C ILE A 297 8.53 -2.72 -9.56
N LEU A 298 7.28 -2.35 -9.86
CA LEU A 298 6.95 -1.04 -10.40
C LEU A 298 7.40 0.12 -9.49
N ALA A 299 7.21 0.00 -8.17
CA ALA A 299 7.68 0.99 -7.21
C ALA A 299 9.22 1.13 -7.24
N HIS A 300 9.95 0.02 -7.41
CA HIS A 300 11.38 0.04 -7.60
C HIS A 300 11.78 0.75 -8.91
N LEU A 301 11.12 0.41 -10.03
CA LEU A 301 11.36 1.04 -11.32
C LEU A 301 11.08 2.54 -11.28
N ILE A 302 9.99 2.98 -10.63
CA ILE A 302 9.68 4.39 -10.43
C ILE A 302 10.82 5.09 -9.68
N ARG A 303 11.31 4.50 -8.58
CA ARG A 303 12.41 5.06 -7.78
C ARG A 303 13.68 5.24 -8.61
N VAL A 304 14.09 4.19 -9.34
CA VAL A 304 15.28 4.23 -10.21
C VAL A 304 15.09 5.25 -11.32
N ALA A 305 13.95 5.17 -12.02
CA ALA A 305 13.64 6.07 -13.12
C ALA A 305 13.66 7.52 -12.64
N ALA A 306 13.16 7.83 -11.44
CA ALA A 306 13.15 9.15 -10.82
C ALA A 306 14.54 9.70 -10.43
N GLY A 307 15.61 8.90 -10.52
CA GLY A 307 16.97 9.29 -10.16
C GLY A 307 17.39 8.88 -8.75
N GLY A 308 16.57 8.05 -8.08
CA GLY A 308 16.96 7.44 -6.81
C GLY A 308 18.09 6.42 -7.02
N THR A 309 19.12 6.49 -6.18
CA THR A 309 20.20 5.49 -6.16
C THR A 309 19.86 4.33 -5.21
N PRO A 310 20.52 3.15 -5.35
CA PRO A 310 20.39 2.04 -4.41
C PRO A 310 20.84 2.37 -2.97
N LYS A 311 21.51 3.50 -2.73
CA LYS A 311 21.90 3.98 -1.38
C LYS A 311 20.81 4.86 -0.75
N THR A 312 20.00 5.53 -1.55
CA THR A 312 18.73 6.15 -1.11
C THR A 312 17.63 5.07 -1.04
N ARG A 313 17.80 4.14 -0.10
CA ARG A 313 16.86 3.03 0.13
C ARG A 313 15.61 3.57 0.83
N CYS A 314 14.62 4.00 0.08
CA CYS A 314 13.33 4.36 0.67
C CYS A 314 12.65 3.13 1.29
N ALA A 315 12.77 3.01 2.61
CA ALA A 315 11.87 2.24 3.48
C ALA A 315 10.53 2.97 3.73
N SER A 316 10.10 3.83 2.78
CA SER A 316 8.93 4.69 2.95
C SER A 316 7.73 4.14 2.19
N ARG A 317 6.88 3.38 2.88
CA ARG A 317 5.51 3.13 2.44
C ARG A 317 4.60 4.36 2.63
N ALA A 318 5.06 5.41 3.33
CA ALA A 318 4.28 6.63 3.59
C ALA A 318 4.72 7.88 2.80
N ALA A 319 5.65 7.77 1.85
CA ALA A 319 5.89 8.87 0.92
C ALA A 319 4.70 8.94 -0.03
N ASN A 320 3.72 9.74 0.37
CA ASN A 320 2.61 10.20 -0.43
C ASN A 320 3.16 10.55 -1.82
N CYS A 321 2.97 9.64 -2.76
CA CYS A 321 3.43 9.75 -4.13
C CYS A 321 2.52 10.75 -4.85
N SER A 322 2.61 12.01 -4.42
CA SER A 322 2.13 13.15 -5.17
C SER A 322 2.96 13.24 -6.46
N PRO A 323 2.36 13.52 -7.63
CA PRO A 323 3.02 13.49 -8.95
C PRO A 323 4.12 14.55 -9.17
N ARG A 324 4.72 15.13 -8.11
CA ARG A 324 5.38 16.44 -8.16
C ARG A 324 6.90 16.44 -7.97
N SER A 325 7.49 15.37 -7.44
CA SER A 325 8.97 15.25 -7.37
C SER A 325 9.61 15.18 -8.76
N ALA A 326 8.84 14.88 -9.80
CA ALA A 326 9.32 14.83 -11.17
C ALA A 326 9.51 16.23 -11.82
N CYS A 327 9.06 17.31 -11.18
CA CYS A 327 9.12 18.67 -11.76
C CYS A 327 10.31 19.50 -11.24
N ALA A 328 10.83 19.22 -10.04
CA ALA A 328 11.88 20.03 -9.41
C ALA A 328 13.26 19.86 -10.08
N MET A 329 13.51 18.76 -10.79
CA MET A 329 14.81 18.50 -11.42
C MET A 329 15.04 19.22 -12.77
N SER A 330 14.03 19.90 -13.35
CA SER A 330 14.21 20.58 -14.65
C SER A 330 14.81 21.99 -14.57
N ARG A 331 15.09 22.52 -13.37
CA ARG A 331 15.52 23.93 -13.20
C ARG A 331 16.88 24.15 -12.54
N SER A 332 17.70 23.12 -12.32
CA SER A 332 19.08 23.31 -11.83
C SER A 332 20.04 23.65 -12.98
N SER A 333 19.82 24.80 -13.63
CA SER A 333 20.81 25.45 -14.49
C SER A 333 20.58 26.97 -14.54
N SER A 334 20.65 27.64 -13.38
CA SER A 334 21.03 29.07 -13.37
C SER A 334 21.63 29.46 -12.02
N THR A 335 22.85 29.97 -12.05
CA THR A 335 23.68 30.42 -10.94
C THR A 335 23.38 31.88 -10.57
N ALA A 336 23.06 32.16 -9.29
CA ALA A 336 23.28 33.47 -8.64
C ALA A 336 23.17 33.36 -7.10
N PRO A 337 23.95 34.14 -6.32
CA PRO A 337 24.19 33.86 -4.90
C PRO A 337 23.19 34.51 -3.92
N ALA A 338 23.10 33.88 -2.74
CA ALA A 338 22.19 34.17 -1.64
C ALA A 338 22.43 35.52 -0.95
N ARG A 339 21.35 36.18 -0.53
CA ARG A 339 21.33 37.18 0.56
C ARG A 339 20.31 36.79 1.62
N SER A 340 20.74 36.98 2.86
CA SER A 340 20.12 36.65 4.16
C SER A 340 18.62 36.99 4.29
N ARG A 341 17.85 36.07 4.89
CA ARG A 341 16.55 36.39 5.51
C ARG A 341 16.40 35.71 6.87
N ALA A 342 16.04 36.53 7.86
CA ALA A 342 15.68 36.19 9.22
C ALA A 342 14.41 35.29 9.29
N PRO A 343 14.17 34.55 10.39
CA PRO A 343 13.07 33.60 10.46
C PRO A 343 11.71 34.29 10.56
N ALA A 344 10.80 33.93 9.66
CA ALA A 344 9.42 34.40 9.67
C ALA A 344 8.59 33.62 10.70
N LYS A 345 7.94 34.38 11.60
CA LYS A 345 6.96 33.93 12.58
C LYS A 345 5.73 33.33 11.87
N CYS A 346 5.23 32.20 12.36
CA CYS A 346 3.95 31.62 11.96
C CYS A 346 2.80 32.59 12.26
N TRP A 347 2.05 32.97 11.23
CA TRP A 347 0.77 33.68 11.35
C TRP A 347 -0.36 32.79 10.84
N ARG A 348 -1.36 32.52 11.69
CA ARG A 348 -2.66 31.98 11.29
C ARG A 348 -3.52 33.14 10.77
N PRO A 349 -4.17 33.04 9.60
CA PRO A 349 -5.23 33.99 9.26
C PRO A 349 -6.60 33.43 9.66
N ARG A 350 -7.25 34.10 10.61
CA ARG A 350 -8.70 34.35 10.56
C ARG A 350 -8.94 35.26 9.35
N VAL A 351 -9.94 34.96 8.52
CA VAL A 351 -10.54 35.96 7.64
C VAL A 351 -12.05 35.92 7.76
N THR A 352 -12.55 37.03 8.29
CA THR A 352 -13.92 37.53 8.28
C THR A 352 -14.39 37.81 6.85
N GLY A 353 -15.67 37.54 6.55
CA GLY A 353 -16.21 37.71 5.19
C GLY A 353 -16.45 39.16 4.74
N ARG A 354 -16.43 39.36 3.42
CA ARG A 354 -17.48 39.99 2.58
C ARG A 354 -16.94 40.31 1.18
N GLY A 355 -17.75 40.03 0.16
CA GLY A 355 -17.92 40.88 -1.01
C GLY A 355 -17.03 40.62 -2.23
N SER A 356 -17.58 39.98 -3.26
CA SER A 356 -18.11 40.66 -4.46
C SER A 356 -18.12 39.71 -5.66
N ALA A 357 -19.25 39.72 -6.37
CA ALA A 357 -19.52 38.90 -7.54
C ALA A 357 -18.77 39.43 -8.78
N SER A 358 -18.42 38.51 -9.68
CA SER A 358 -18.37 38.78 -11.12
C SER A 358 -18.74 37.49 -11.83
N SER A 359 -19.97 37.47 -12.34
CA SER A 359 -20.53 36.42 -13.17
C SER A 359 -19.97 36.52 -14.58
N ILE A 360 -19.46 35.41 -15.12
CA ILE A 360 -19.27 35.23 -16.56
C ILE A 360 -20.35 34.25 -17.00
N SER A 361 -21.31 34.78 -17.76
CA SER A 361 -22.34 34.03 -18.46
C SER A 361 -21.74 33.48 -19.76
N MET A 362 -21.87 32.17 -20.00
CA MET A 362 -21.76 31.61 -21.35
C MET A 362 -23.00 30.77 -21.60
N THR A 363 -23.81 31.29 -22.51
CA THR A 363 -25.05 30.74 -23.06
C THR A 363 -24.80 29.43 -23.79
N ALA A 364 -25.64 28.42 -23.51
CA ALA A 364 -25.78 27.21 -24.30
C ALA A 364 -26.79 27.44 -25.44
N SER A 365 -26.53 26.83 -26.61
CA SER A 365 -27.53 26.56 -27.64
C SER A 365 -27.48 25.08 -28.05
N PRO A 366 -28.61 24.50 -28.51
CA PRO A 366 -28.93 23.09 -28.30
C PRO A 366 -28.65 22.15 -29.48
N ALA A 367 -28.44 20.88 -29.11
CA ALA A 367 -28.74 19.59 -29.75
C ALA A 367 -28.76 19.44 -31.29
N ALA A 368 -28.03 18.43 -31.76
CA ALA A 368 -28.43 17.61 -32.90
C ALA A 368 -28.36 16.12 -32.50
N SER A 369 -29.53 15.49 -32.47
CA SER A 369 -29.76 14.05 -32.34
C SER A 369 -29.44 13.33 -33.66
N ALA A 370 -28.73 12.20 -33.61
CA ALA A 370 -28.67 11.24 -34.71
C ALA A 370 -28.99 9.84 -34.19
N SER A 371 -30.10 9.33 -34.69
CA SER A 371 -30.74 8.05 -34.45
C SER A 371 -29.96 6.87 -35.05
N SER A 372 -29.94 5.75 -34.33
CA SER A 372 -29.59 4.42 -34.84
C SER A 372 -30.77 3.80 -35.57
N PRO A 373 -30.59 3.07 -36.70
CA PRO A 373 -31.58 2.13 -37.19
C PRO A 373 -31.25 0.71 -36.71
N ARG A 374 -32.27 0.03 -36.17
CA ARG A 374 -32.39 -1.43 -36.17
C ARG A 374 -33.49 -1.80 -37.17
N ASP A 375 -33.18 -2.70 -38.08
CA ASP A 375 -33.92 -3.94 -38.39
C ASP A 375 -33.72 -4.36 -39.85
N GLY A 376 -33.38 -5.64 -39.99
CA GLY A 376 -33.08 -6.40 -41.19
C GLY A 376 -32.59 -7.78 -40.77
#